data_AF-A0A3N4LTQ5-F1
#
_entry.id   AF-A0A3N4LTQ5-F1
#
_cell.length_a   1.000
_cell.length_b   1.000
_cell.length_c   1.000
_cell.angle_alpha   90.00
_cell.angle_beta   90.00
_cell.angle_gamma   90.00
#
_symmetry.space_group_name_H-M   'P 1'
#
loop_
_entity.id
_entity.type
_entity.pdbx_description
1 polymer ?
#
loop_
_entity_poly.entity_id
_entity_poly.type
_entity_poly.pdbx_seq_one_letter_code
_entity_poly.pdbx_strand_id
1 'polypeptide(L)'
;MFLTSDIDIQVISAVCRGATLWGLEQNHATTFLSRIARSSYGIVYQVPWDPTNPNHHPSDKHWDSAESKWKARGQMTWLLKRGEEVVEGHVLKGAGHYSEYLRVGKMIRGLRSYVHSFSIPYNDIRRQPTYKNEGKVWTNVHTSRDILCGGAALDYRIMYDGKLLQSVEANYVEDD
;
A
#
# COMPACT_ATOMS: atom_id res chain seq x y z
N MET A 1 -22.21 43.53 -8.02
CA MET A 1 -23.08 42.84 -7.05
C MET A 1 -23.25 41.43 -7.54
N PHE A 2 -22.50 40.49 -6.97
CA PHE A 2 -22.47 39.09 -7.37
C PHE A 2 -23.68 38.36 -6.80
N LEU A 3 -24.35 37.54 -7.60
CA LEU A 3 -24.82 36.20 -7.20
C LEU A 3 -24.93 35.34 -8.48
N THR A 4 -23.88 34.57 -8.72
CA THR A 4 -23.95 33.35 -9.51
C THR A 4 -24.84 32.33 -8.79
N SER A 5 -25.62 31.54 -9.54
CA SER A 5 -25.90 30.10 -9.31
C SER A 5 -27.38 29.70 -9.35
N ASP A 6 -27.98 29.65 -10.55
CA ASP A 6 -29.06 28.69 -10.82
C ASP A 6 -28.43 27.30 -10.96
N ILE A 7 -28.07 26.69 -9.83
CA ILE A 7 -27.79 25.26 -9.80
C ILE A 7 -29.13 24.56 -9.99
N ASP A 8 -29.28 23.89 -11.13
CA ASP A 8 -30.50 23.19 -11.52
C ASP A 8 -30.99 22.26 -10.39
N ILE A 9 -32.20 22.55 -9.90
CA ILE A 9 -32.88 21.80 -8.84
C ILE A 9 -32.96 20.31 -9.19
N GLN A 10 -33.01 19.96 -10.48
CA GLN A 10 -32.97 18.56 -10.91
C GLN A 10 -31.65 17.89 -10.58
N VAL A 11 -30.52 18.59 -10.76
CA VAL A 11 -29.17 18.08 -10.42
C VAL A 11 -29.07 17.83 -8.92
N ILE A 12 -29.49 18.79 -8.08
CA ILE A 12 -29.48 18.61 -6.62
C ILE A 12 -30.38 17.44 -6.21
N SER A 13 -31.59 17.37 -6.78
CA SER A 13 -32.53 16.28 -6.49
C SER A 13 -31.99 14.92 -6.94
N ALA A 14 -31.18 14.85 -8.00
CA ALA A 14 -30.53 13.64 -8.46
C ALA A 14 -29.43 13.20 -7.48
N VAL A 15 -28.62 14.13 -6.97
CA VAL A 15 -27.61 13.84 -5.93
C VAL A 15 -28.28 13.36 -4.63
N CYS A 16 -29.31 14.05 -4.14
CA CYS A 16 -30.01 13.65 -2.92
C CYS A 16 -30.71 12.29 -3.08
N ARG A 17 -31.32 12.02 -4.23
CA ARG A 17 -31.90 10.70 -4.53
C ARG A 17 -30.83 9.62 -4.60
N GLY A 18 -29.71 9.88 -5.27
CA GLY A 18 -28.57 8.97 -5.33
C GLY A 18 -28.01 8.65 -3.94
N ALA A 19 -27.80 9.66 -3.09
CA ALA A 19 -27.31 9.48 -1.72
C ALA A 19 -28.32 8.74 -0.82
N THR A 20 -29.61 8.99 -0.99
CA THR A 20 -30.68 8.31 -0.25
C THR A 20 -30.78 6.84 -0.67
N LEU A 21 -30.74 6.55 -1.98
CA LEU A 21 -30.72 5.19 -2.51
C LEU A 21 -29.46 4.45 -2.06
N TRP A 22 -28.30 5.11 -2.11
CA TRP A 22 -27.04 4.55 -1.61
C TRP A 22 -27.11 4.19 -0.11
N GLY A 23 -27.61 5.10 0.73
CA GLY A 23 -27.78 4.83 2.15
C GLY A 23 -28.82 3.74 2.46
N LEU A 24 -29.82 3.57 1.59
CA LEU A 24 -30.83 2.52 1.71
C LEU A 24 -30.29 1.15 1.25
N GLU A 25 -29.54 1.11 0.15
CA GLU A 25 -28.90 -0.10 -0.41
C GLU A 25 -27.82 -0.67 0.53
N GLN A 26 -27.14 0.17 1.32
CA GLN A 26 -26.21 -0.31 2.35
C GLN A 26 -26.89 -1.16 3.43
N ASN A 27 -28.19 -0.97 3.69
CA ASN A 27 -28.95 -1.77 4.65
C ASN A 27 -29.53 -3.05 4.04
N HIS A 28 -29.59 -3.13 2.71
CA HIS A 28 -30.10 -4.28 1.96
C HIS A 28 -29.03 -4.78 1.02
N ALA A 29 -28.03 -5.54 1.50
CA ALA A 29 -27.17 -6.54 0.82
C ALA A 29 -26.93 -6.45 -0.71
N THR A 30 -27.01 -5.27 -1.31
CA THR A 30 -26.72 -4.97 -2.71
C THR A 30 -25.44 -4.16 -2.65
N THR A 31 -24.40 -4.84 -2.18
CA THR A 31 -23.02 -4.43 -2.26
C THR A 31 -22.71 -4.14 -3.73
N PHE A 32 -22.11 -2.98 -4.00
CA PHE A 32 -21.61 -2.64 -5.34
C PHE A 32 -20.67 -3.77 -5.76
N LEU A 33 -21.04 -4.54 -6.78
CA LEU A 33 -20.27 -5.71 -7.20
C LEU A 33 -18.86 -5.32 -7.63
N SER A 34 -18.71 -4.12 -8.22
CA SER A 34 -17.43 -3.58 -8.60
C SER A 34 -17.43 -2.07 -8.82
N ARG A 35 -16.24 -1.46 -8.74
CA ARG A 35 -15.98 -0.04 -9.01
C ARG A 35 -14.75 0.09 -9.90
N ILE A 36 -14.51 1.27 -10.46
CA ILE A 36 -13.27 1.54 -11.22
C ILE A 36 -12.30 2.34 -10.35
N ALA A 37 -11.03 1.92 -10.32
CA ALA A 37 -9.96 2.59 -9.62
C ALA A 37 -9.73 3.99 -10.21
N ARG A 38 -9.88 5.03 -9.38
CA ARG A 38 -9.69 6.43 -9.79
C ARG A 38 -8.21 6.81 -9.93
N SER A 39 -7.34 6.10 -9.21
CA SER A 39 -5.89 6.31 -9.21
C SER A 39 -5.18 4.95 -9.26
N SER A 40 -3.89 4.96 -9.59
CA SER A 40 -3.05 3.76 -9.50
C SER A 40 -2.50 3.62 -8.08
N TYR A 41 -2.54 2.41 -7.54
CA TYR A 41 -2.06 2.05 -6.21
C TYR A 41 -0.97 0.98 -6.32
N GLY A 42 0.13 1.20 -5.61
CA GLY A 42 1.29 0.35 -5.69
C GLY A 42 2.12 0.42 -4.41
N ILE A 43 3.10 -0.48 -4.34
CA ILE A 43 4.02 -0.58 -3.22
C ILE A 43 5.43 -0.33 -3.70
N VAL A 44 6.14 0.54 -2.96
CA VAL A 44 7.57 0.81 -3.18
C VAL A 44 8.40 -0.26 -2.48
N TYR A 45 9.39 -0.78 -3.18
CA TYR A 45 10.30 -1.83 -2.71
C TYR A 45 11.72 -1.66 -3.26
N GLN A 46 12.61 -2.54 -2.80
CA GLN A 46 14.00 -2.60 -3.23
C GLN A 46 14.22 -3.89 -4.01
N VAL A 47 14.89 -3.79 -5.16
CA VAL A 47 15.19 -4.94 -6.05
C VAL A 47 16.68 -5.09 -6.25
N PRO A 48 17.18 -6.28 -6.63
CA PRO A 48 18.56 -6.43 -7.08
C PRO A 48 18.90 -5.43 -8.19
N TRP A 49 20.04 -4.75 -8.05
CA TRP A 49 20.52 -3.79 -9.03
C TRP A 49 20.92 -4.52 -10.31
N ASP A 50 20.22 -4.20 -11.39
CA ASP A 50 20.56 -4.63 -12.75
C ASP A 50 20.99 -3.40 -13.55
N PRO A 51 22.25 -3.32 -14.03
CA PRO A 51 22.73 -2.22 -14.86
C PRO A 51 22.14 -2.22 -16.28
N THR A 52 21.54 -3.32 -16.73
CA THR A 52 20.90 -3.42 -18.04
C THR A 52 19.45 -2.93 -18.03
N ASN A 53 18.84 -2.84 -16.86
CA ASN A 53 17.46 -2.38 -16.70
C ASN A 53 17.41 -0.84 -16.79
N PRO A 54 16.74 -0.26 -17.81
CA PRO A 54 16.64 1.19 -17.98
C PRO A 54 15.83 1.88 -16.87
N ASN A 55 14.99 1.13 -16.14
CA ASN A 55 14.18 1.67 -15.04
C ASN A 55 14.99 1.90 -13.76
N HIS A 56 16.20 1.36 -13.67
CA HIS A 56 17.07 1.56 -12.53
C HIS A 56 17.89 2.83 -12.69
N HIS A 57 17.47 3.90 -12.01
CA HIS A 57 18.26 5.13 -12.01
C HIS A 57 19.54 4.97 -11.18
N PRO A 58 20.73 5.38 -11.66
CA PRO A 58 21.99 5.21 -10.92
C PRO A 58 22.01 5.79 -9.51
N SER A 59 21.21 6.83 -9.23
CA SER A 59 21.05 7.39 -7.88
C SER A 59 20.42 6.43 -6.88
N ASP A 60 19.65 5.46 -7.36
CA ASP A 60 18.90 4.52 -6.52
C ASP A 60 19.74 3.31 -6.13
N LYS A 61 20.90 3.16 -6.77
CA LYS A 61 21.88 2.11 -6.49
C LYS A 61 22.45 2.28 -5.09
N HIS A 62 22.34 1.25 -4.27
CA HIS A 62 22.96 1.20 -2.96
C HIS A 62 23.41 -0.21 -2.61
N TRP A 63 24.37 -0.31 -1.68
CA TRP A 63 24.81 -1.58 -1.12
C TRP A 63 23.85 -2.00 0.00
N ASP A 64 23.35 -3.23 -0.09
CA ASP A 64 22.64 -3.89 1.00
C ASP A 64 23.60 -4.82 1.74
N SER A 65 24.09 -4.38 2.90
CA SER A 65 24.99 -5.16 3.77
C SER A 65 24.38 -6.45 4.30
N ALA A 66 23.05 -6.59 4.33
CA ALA A 66 22.42 -7.78 4.87
C ALA A 66 22.48 -8.95 3.88
N GLU A 67 22.31 -8.67 2.58
CA GLU A 67 22.42 -9.65 1.51
C GLU A 67 23.79 -9.65 0.82
N SER A 68 24.62 -8.64 1.10
CA SER A 68 25.86 -8.34 0.38
C SER A 68 25.63 -8.24 -1.13
N LYS A 69 24.60 -7.46 -1.51
CA LYS A 69 24.21 -7.25 -2.92
C LYS A 69 23.93 -5.78 -3.19
N TRP A 70 24.19 -5.36 -4.42
CA TRP A 70 23.71 -4.06 -4.90
C TRP A 70 22.20 -4.15 -5.15
N LYS A 71 21.46 -3.16 -4.65
CA LYS A 71 20.01 -3.03 -4.86
C LYS A 71 19.63 -1.63 -5.39
N ALA A 72 18.55 -1.55 -6.15
CA ALA A 72 17.90 -0.30 -6.54
C ALA A 72 16.77 0.04 -5.53
N ARG A 73 16.76 1.26 -4.99
CA ARG A 73 15.65 1.79 -4.16
C ARG A 73 14.54 2.36 -5.03
N GLY A 74 13.39 2.65 -4.41
CA GLY A 74 12.34 3.44 -5.06
C GLY A 74 11.59 2.72 -6.17
N GLN A 75 11.77 1.41 -6.34
CA GLN A 75 11.08 0.67 -7.40
C GLN A 75 9.63 0.43 -6.99
N MET A 76 8.69 0.64 -7.92
CA MET A 76 7.26 0.56 -7.66
C MET A 76 6.65 -0.68 -8.32
N THR A 77 5.89 -1.47 -7.55
CA THR A 77 5.02 -2.53 -8.07
C THR A 77 3.58 -2.08 -7.92
N TRP A 78 2.91 -1.88 -9.05
CA TRP A 78 1.50 -1.54 -9.09
C TRP A 78 0.65 -2.78 -8.81
N LEU A 79 -0.27 -2.67 -7.85
CA LEU A 79 -1.24 -3.74 -7.53
C LEU A 79 -2.61 -3.47 -8.13
N LEU A 80 -2.92 -2.19 -8.34
CA LEU A 80 -4.16 -1.73 -8.94
C LEU A 80 -3.82 -0.51 -9.79
N LYS A 81 -4.17 -0.50 -11.07
CA LYS A 81 -3.96 0.65 -11.94
C LYS A 81 -5.23 1.46 -12.08
N ARG A 82 -5.10 2.76 -12.33
CA ARG A 82 -6.22 3.62 -12.70
C ARG A 82 -6.98 2.99 -13.87
N GLY A 83 -8.30 2.91 -13.75
CA GLY A 83 -9.17 2.29 -14.75
C GLY A 83 -9.43 0.80 -14.53
N GLU A 84 -8.72 0.14 -13.61
CA GLU A 84 -8.97 -1.27 -13.28
C GLU A 84 -10.16 -1.43 -12.33
N GLU A 85 -10.77 -2.61 -12.38
CA GLU A 85 -11.92 -2.96 -11.57
C GLU A 85 -11.51 -3.29 -10.12
N VAL A 86 -12.23 -2.69 -9.17
CA VAL A 86 -12.12 -2.87 -7.73
C VAL A 86 -13.31 -3.70 -7.29
N VAL A 87 -13.05 -4.98 -7.02
CA VAL A 87 -14.06 -5.94 -6.54
C VAL A 87 -14.05 -5.95 -5.02
N GLU A 88 -15.22 -5.75 -4.41
CA GLU A 88 -15.32 -5.72 -2.95
C GLU A 88 -14.90 -7.06 -2.32
N GLY A 89 -14.13 -6.98 -1.24
CA GLY A 89 -13.59 -8.15 -0.54
C GLY A 89 -12.36 -8.76 -1.20
N HIS A 90 -11.98 -8.32 -2.41
CA HIS A 90 -10.77 -8.80 -3.07
C HIS A 90 -9.52 -8.25 -2.38
N VAL A 91 -8.54 -9.13 -2.13
CA VAL A 91 -7.24 -8.78 -1.56
C VAL A 91 -6.20 -8.81 -2.66
N LEU A 92 -5.69 -7.63 -3.02
CA LEU A 92 -4.58 -7.49 -3.94
C LEU A 92 -3.29 -7.68 -3.15
N LYS A 93 -2.68 -8.85 -3.31
CA LYS A 93 -1.46 -9.22 -2.57
C LYS A 93 -0.25 -8.54 -3.18
N GLY A 94 0.50 -7.80 -2.36
CA GLY A 94 1.82 -7.32 -2.75
C GLY A 94 2.81 -8.47 -2.78
N ALA A 95 3.70 -8.49 -3.78
CA ALA A 95 4.75 -9.50 -3.89
C ALA A 95 5.52 -9.61 -2.55
N GLY A 96 5.46 -10.81 -1.95
CA GLY A 96 5.76 -11.06 -0.53
C GLY A 96 7.23 -11.28 -0.18
N HIS A 97 8.16 -10.50 -0.74
CA HIS A 97 9.57 -10.62 -0.38
C HIS A 97 10.13 -9.30 0.12
N TYR A 98 9.62 -8.87 1.27
CA TYR A 98 10.23 -7.80 2.05
C TYR A 98 11.11 -8.45 3.11
N SER A 99 12.40 -8.57 2.85
CA SER A 99 13.39 -8.77 3.90
C SER A 99 13.71 -7.40 4.50
N GLU A 100 12.88 -6.94 5.43
CA GLU A 100 13.26 -5.77 6.23
C GLU A 100 14.29 -6.24 7.26
N TYR A 101 15.55 -5.91 6.99
CA TYR A 101 16.66 -6.26 7.87
C TYR A 101 16.65 -5.34 9.09
N LEU A 102 15.91 -5.77 10.11
CA LEU A 102 15.88 -5.12 11.41
C LEU A 102 17.24 -5.29 12.08
N ARG A 103 18.08 -4.25 11.99
CA ARG A 103 19.04 -4.01 13.06
C ARG A 103 18.22 -3.80 14.33
N VAL A 104 18.62 -4.42 15.44
CA VAL A 104 18.11 -4.07 16.77
C VAL A 104 18.53 -2.61 17.04
N GLY A 105 17.75 -1.63 16.55
CA GLY A 105 18.02 -0.21 16.65
C GLY A 105 17.71 0.64 15.41
N LYS A 106 16.67 1.48 15.58
CA LYS A 106 16.35 2.79 14.95
C LYS A 106 15.75 2.84 13.52
N MET A 107 14.59 3.51 13.49
CA MET A 107 13.69 3.88 12.39
C MET A 107 14.33 4.85 11.37
N ILE A 108 14.01 4.70 10.08
CA ILE A 108 14.43 5.60 8.99
C ILE A 108 13.18 6.23 8.34
N ARG A 109 13.20 7.55 8.14
CA ARG A 109 12.14 8.35 7.45
C ARG A 109 12.65 8.90 6.12
N GLY A 110 11.75 9.04 5.14
CA GLY A 110 11.93 9.99 4.02
C GLY A 110 11.37 9.54 2.66
N LEU A 111 10.13 9.91 2.36
CA LEU A 111 9.58 10.35 1.06
C LEU A 111 8.13 10.83 1.35
N ARG A 112 7.42 11.53 0.44
CA ARG A 112 5.95 11.69 0.54
C ARG A 112 5.26 10.37 0.18
N SER A 113 5.60 9.36 0.95
CA SER A 113 4.90 8.11 1.12
C SER A 113 4.19 8.20 2.47
N TYR A 114 3.03 7.55 2.60
CA TYR A 114 2.52 7.27 3.94
C TYR A 114 3.49 6.28 4.59
N VAL A 115 4.50 6.78 5.31
CA VAL A 115 5.47 5.96 6.04
C VAL A 115 4.76 5.43 7.28
N HIS A 116 4.10 4.29 7.13
CA HIS A 116 3.56 3.57 8.28
C HIS A 116 4.68 2.85 9.01
N SER A 117 4.90 3.27 10.25
CA SER A 117 5.75 2.56 11.18
C SER A 117 4.91 1.51 11.88
N PHE A 118 5.27 0.24 11.72
CA PHE A 118 4.69 -0.88 12.45
C PHE A 118 5.75 -1.48 13.37
N SER A 119 5.31 -2.21 14.39
CA SER A 119 6.19 -2.92 15.32
C SER A 119 5.87 -4.41 15.29
N ILE A 120 6.90 -5.24 15.15
CA ILE A 120 6.79 -6.69 15.33
C ILE A 120 7.25 -7.02 16.75
N PRO A 121 6.49 -7.82 17.51
CA PRO A 121 6.93 -8.25 18.83
C PRO A 121 8.29 -8.94 18.78
N TYR A 122 9.21 -8.55 19.67
CA TYR A 122 10.58 -9.07 19.69
C TYR A 122 10.64 -10.61 19.81
N ASN A 123 9.71 -11.21 20.56
CA ASN A 123 9.63 -12.66 20.74
C ASN A 123 9.35 -13.40 19.42
N ASP A 124 8.64 -12.78 18.48
CA ASP A 124 8.33 -13.39 17.19
C ASP A 124 9.55 -13.34 16.27
N ILE A 125 10.31 -12.24 16.29
CA ILE A 125 11.57 -12.09 15.55
C ILE A 125 12.60 -13.11 16.02
N ARG A 126 12.73 -13.34 17.34
CA ARG A 126 13.75 -14.23 17.91
C ARG A 126 13.57 -15.70 17.51
N ARG A 127 12.36 -16.09 17.11
CA ARG A 127 12.06 -17.46 16.64
C ARG A 127 12.49 -17.70 15.19
N GLN A 128 12.78 -16.65 14.44
CA GLN A 128 13.15 -16.74 13.04
C GLN A 128 14.63 -17.17 12.87
N PRO A 129 14.95 -17.86 11.77
CA PRO A 129 16.33 -18.26 11.48
C PRO A 129 17.23 -17.03 11.33
N THR A 130 18.40 -17.11 11.95
CA THR A 130 19.43 -16.07 11.87
C THR A 130 20.61 -16.53 11.04
N TYR A 131 21.28 -15.61 10.37
CA TYR A 131 22.51 -15.86 9.63
C TYR A 131 23.56 -14.80 9.94
N LYS A 132 24.85 -15.11 9.69
CA LYS A 132 25.94 -14.16 9.88
C LYS A 132 26.40 -13.62 8.53
N ASN A 133 26.51 -12.30 8.43
CA ASN A 133 27.08 -11.64 7.26
C ASN A 133 27.81 -10.36 7.68
N GLU A 134 28.98 -10.09 7.09
CA GLU A 134 29.86 -8.96 7.43
C GLU A 134 30.13 -8.81 8.94
N GLY A 135 30.29 -9.94 9.67
CA GLY A 135 30.50 -9.96 11.12
C GLY A 135 29.27 -9.60 11.97
N LYS A 136 28.10 -9.40 11.34
CA LYS A 136 26.83 -9.08 12.00
C LYS A 136 25.88 -10.28 11.93
N VAL A 137 24.97 -10.36 12.91
CA VAL A 137 23.88 -11.35 12.91
C VAL A 137 22.64 -10.69 12.33
N TRP A 138 22.05 -11.34 11.34
CA TRP A 138 20.86 -10.91 10.64
C TRP A 138 19.75 -11.93 10.84
N THR A 139 18.51 -11.47 10.79
CA THR A 139 17.32 -12.32 10.86
C THR A 139 16.45 -12.03 9.65
N ASN A 140 15.99 -13.08 8.99
CA ASN A 140 15.03 -12.93 7.90
C ASN A 140 13.64 -12.69 8.49
N VAL A 141 13.12 -11.49 8.29
CA VAL A 141 11.77 -11.10 8.67
C VAL A 141 10.98 -10.95 7.39
N HIS A 142 9.98 -11.82 7.20
CA HIS A 142 9.09 -11.76 6.05
C HIS A 142 7.82 -11.00 6.43
N THR A 143 7.65 -9.81 5.89
CA THR A 143 6.37 -9.09 5.92
C THR A 143 5.69 -9.18 4.55
N SER A 144 4.38 -8.99 4.50
CA SER A 144 3.67 -8.69 3.26
C SER A 144 2.89 -7.40 3.42
N ARG A 145 2.63 -6.74 2.29
CA ARG A 145 1.83 -5.53 2.22
C ARG A 145 0.75 -5.79 1.18
N ASP A 146 -0.51 -5.70 1.61
CA ASP A 146 -1.67 -6.06 0.81
C ASP A 146 -2.64 -4.87 0.74
N ILE A 147 -3.45 -4.81 -0.30
CA ILE A 147 -4.56 -3.85 -0.40
C ILE A 147 -5.86 -4.65 -0.33
N LEU A 148 -6.68 -4.40 0.69
CA LEU A 148 -8.06 -4.88 0.69
C LEU A 148 -8.94 -3.84 -0.01
N CYS A 149 -9.69 -4.31 -1.00
CA CYS A 149 -10.71 -3.53 -1.68
C CYS A 149 -12.00 -3.52 -0.86
N GLY A 150 -12.28 -2.42 -0.16
CA GLY A 150 -13.55 -2.20 0.55
C GLY A 150 -14.64 -1.63 -0.35
N GLY A 151 -15.87 -1.60 0.16
CA GLY A 151 -17.04 -1.05 -0.56
C GLY A 151 -16.98 0.46 -0.79
N ALA A 152 -16.37 1.23 0.11
CA ALA A 152 -16.19 2.68 -0.03
C ALA A 152 -14.71 3.10 -0.16
N ALA A 153 -13.80 2.43 0.53
CA ALA A 153 -12.37 2.77 0.59
C ALA A 153 -11.44 1.59 0.27
N LEU A 154 -10.15 1.87 0.13
CA LEU A 154 -9.11 0.83 0.07
C LEU A 154 -8.37 0.77 1.41
N ASP A 155 -8.02 -0.43 1.86
CA ASP A 155 -7.29 -0.66 3.12
C ASP A 155 -5.89 -1.20 2.84
N TYR A 156 -4.86 -0.44 3.19
CA TYR A 156 -3.48 -0.90 3.17
C TYR A 156 -3.18 -1.71 4.42
N ARG A 157 -2.80 -2.98 4.23
CA ARG A 157 -2.54 -3.93 5.30
C ARG A 157 -1.08 -4.34 5.34
N ILE A 158 -0.51 -4.36 6.52
CA ILE A 158 0.83 -4.89 6.78
C ILE A 158 0.66 -6.19 7.56
N MET A 159 1.16 -7.28 6.98
CA MET A 159 1.10 -8.61 7.56
C MET A 159 2.50 -9.08 7.94
N TYR A 160 2.59 -9.88 9.00
CA TYR A 160 3.79 -10.63 9.36
C TYR A 160 3.37 -12.03 9.75
N ASP A 161 3.97 -13.03 9.09
CA ASP A 161 3.65 -14.45 9.31
C ASP A 161 2.14 -14.75 9.27
N GLY A 162 1.45 -14.14 8.29
CA GLY A 162 0.00 -14.26 8.11
C GLY A 162 -0.87 -13.50 9.12
N LYS A 163 -0.27 -12.81 10.11
CA LYS A 163 -0.99 -11.99 11.09
C LYS A 163 -1.01 -10.53 10.67
N LEU A 164 -2.18 -9.89 10.78
CA LEU A 164 -2.32 -8.45 10.55
C LEU A 164 -1.61 -7.68 11.67
N LEU A 165 -0.62 -6.87 11.31
CA LEU A 165 0.06 -5.96 12.22
C LEU A 165 -0.62 -4.59 12.26
N GLN A 166 -1.00 -4.09 11.08
CA GLN A 166 -1.58 -2.76 10.93
C GLN A 166 -2.45 -2.70 9.67
N SER A 167 -3.54 -1.95 9.73
CA SER A 167 -4.37 -1.57 8.59
C SER A 167 -4.54 -0.07 8.57
N VAL A 168 -4.51 0.53 7.38
CA VAL A 168 -4.71 1.97 7.19
C VAL A 168 -5.63 2.18 6.00
N GLU A 169 -6.69 2.92 6.24
CA GLU A 169 -7.61 3.33 5.19
C GLU A 169 -6.94 4.37 4.27
N ALA A 170 -6.97 4.09 2.97
CA ALA A 170 -6.48 4.97 1.93
C ALA A 170 -7.50 6.11 1.72
N ASN A 171 -7.18 7.29 2.25
CA ASN A 171 -7.92 8.48 1.86
C ASN A 171 -7.64 8.78 0.39
N TYR A 172 -8.70 8.96 -0.41
CA TYR A 172 -8.56 9.46 -1.77
C TYR A 172 -7.91 10.84 -1.70
N VAL A 173 -6.77 10.99 -2.37
CA VAL A 173 -6.21 12.32 -2.61
C VAL A 173 -7.10 12.92 -3.70
N GLU A 174 -7.86 13.96 -3.35
CA GLU A 174 -8.56 14.75 -4.36
C GLU A 174 -7.50 15.44 -5.21
N ASP A 175 -7.59 15.27 -6.53
CA ASP A 175 -6.74 16.01 -7.47
C ASP A 175 -7.26 17.46 -7.50
N ASP A 176 -6.51 18.39 -6.91
CA ASP A 176 -6.74 19.86 -7.01
C ASP A 176 -6.59 20.38 -8.44
#